data_AF-A0A836QIN5-F1
#
_entry.id   AF-A0A836QIN5-F1
#
_cell.length_a   1.000
_cell.length_b   1.000
_cell.length_c   1.000
_cell.angle_alpha   90.00
_cell.angle_beta   90.00
_cell.angle_gamma   90.00
#
_symmetry.space_group_name_H-M   'P 1'
#
loop_
_entity.id
_entity.type
_entity.pdbx_description
1 polymer ?
#
loop_
_entity_poly.entity_id
_entity_poly.type
_entity_poly.pdbx_seq_one_letter_code
_entity_poly.pdbx_strand_id
1 'polypeptide(L)' 'MKVYQIPVGPMQNFSYIVEDESTHEAIVIDPSWDLEKLTEIINE' A
#
# COMPACT_ATOMS: atom_id res chain seq x y z
N MET A 1 -4.35 -10.90 8.66
CA MET A 1 -4.12 -9.45 8.48
C MET A 1 -2.68 -9.26 8.04
N LYS A 2 -2.49 -8.79 6.82
CA LYS A 2 -1.18 -8.54 6.21
C LYS A 2 -0.95 -7.04 6.08
N VAL A 3 0.29 -6.61 6.31
CA VAL A 3 0.68 -5.19 6.23
C VAL A 3 1.86 -5.05 5.30
N TYR A 4 1.70 -4.20 4.28
CA TYR A 4 2.76 -3.82 3.36
C TYR A 4 3.19 -2.39 3.71
N GLN A 5 4.49 -2.17 3.86
CA GLN A 5 5.08 -0.83 3.99
C GLN A 5 5.84 -0.52 2.73
N ILE A 6 5.49 0.59 2.08
CA ILE A 6 6.04 0.96 0.78
C ILE A 6 6.73 2.32 0.93
N PRO A 7 8.06 2.41 0.72
CA PRO A 7 8.72 3.70 0.63
C PRO A 7 8.21 4.44 -0.62
N VAL A 8 7.86 5.71 -0.43
CA VAL A 8 7.30 6.59 -1.46
C VAL A 8 7.97 7.96 -1.48
N GLY A 9 8.11 8.49 -2.69
CA GLY A 9 8.63 9.83 -2.94
C GLY A 9 10.08 10.06 -2.46
N PRO A 10 10.60 11.30 -2.63
CA PRO A 10 11.99 11.63 -2.35
C PRO A 10 12.29 11.90 -0.86
N MET A 11 11.25 12.02 -0.02
CA MET A 11 11.37 12.46 1.38
C MET A 11 11.43 11.31 2.39
N GLN A 12 11.70 10.07 1.95
CA GLN A 12 11.73 8.87 2.81
C GLN A 12 10.40 8.63 3.56
N ASN A 13 9.28 8.96 2.91
CA ASN A 13 7.94 8.69 3.44
C ASN A 13 7.53 7.24 3.16
N PHE A 14 6.48 6.79 3.85
CA PHE A 14 5.90 5.47 3.65
C PHE A 14 4.39 5.55 3.47
N SER A 15 3.90 4.83 2.46
CA SER A 15 2.49 4.45 2.34
C SER A 15 2.31 3.03 2.85
N TYR A 16 1.13 2.71 3.36
CA TYR A 16 0.83 1.38 3.89
C TYR A 16 -0.39 0.79 3.23
N ILE A 17 -0.37 -0.53 3.03
CA ILE A 17 -1.55 -1.31 2.64
C ILE A 17 -1.84 -2.29 3.77
N VAL A 18 -3.07 -2.28 4.27
CA VAL A 18 -3.54 -3.25 5.27
C VAL A 18 -4.61 -4.10 4.61
N GLU A 19 -4.36 -5.40 4.56
CA GLU A 19 -5.19 -6.39 3.88
C GLU A 19 -5.80 -7.38 4.89
N ASP A 20 -7.09 -7.64 4.75
CA ASP A 20 -7.74 -8.81 5.33
C ASP A 20 -7.54 -10.02 4.40
N GLU A 21 -6.65 -10.93 4.78
CA GLU A 21 -6.30 -12.12 4.01
C GLU A 21 -7.47 -13.10 3.82
N SER A 22 -8.58 -12.96 4.56
CA SER A 22 -9.75 -13.82 4.40
C SER A 22 -10.71 -13.36 3.31
N THR A 23 -10.78 -12.04 3.10
CA THR A 23 -11.70 -11.39 2.13
C THR A 23 -10.96 -10.78 0.95
N HIS A 24 -9.65 -10.60 1.08
CA HIS A 24 -8.78 -9.81 0.19
C HIS A 24 -9.21 -8.34 0.05
N GLU A 25 -10.02 -7.83 0.99
CA GLU A 25 -10.28 -6.40 1.08
C GLU A 25 -9.06 -5.70 1.69
N ALA A 26 -8.66 -4.59 1.07
CA ALA A 26 -7.50 -3.82 1.51
C ALA A 26 -7.82 -2.32 1.62
N ILE A 27 -7.15 -1.67 2.56
CA ILE A 27 -7.14 -0.21 2.68
C ILE A 27 -5.74 0.32 2.43
N VAL A 28 -5.66 1.49 1.78
CA VAL A 28 -4.41 2.24 1.61
C VAL A 28 -4.39 3.39 2.61
N ILE A 29 -3.33 3.45 3.41
CA ILE A 29 -3.11 4.50 4.40
C ILE A 29 -2.02 5.42 3.86
N ASP A 30 -2.33 6.73 3.89
CA ASP A 30 -1.50 7.81 3.37
C ASP A 30 -1.08 7.63 1.89
N PRO A 31 -2.04 7.50 0.96
CA PRO A 31 -1.75 7.29 -0.46
C PRO A 31 -1.10 8.56 -1.05
N SER A 32 0.22 8.60 -1.01
CA SER A 32 1.04 9.72 -1.46
C SER A 32 2.17 9.23 -2.36
N TRP A 33 2.48 10.00 -3.41
CA TRP A 33 3.42 9.65 -4.48
C TRP A 33 3.20 8.22 -5.04
N ASP A 34 3.90 7.85 -6.12
CA ASP A 34 4.02 6.46 -6.60
C ASP A 34 2.73 5.61 -6.58
N LEU A 35 1.56 6.21 -6.88
CA LEU A 35 0.25 5.56 -6.70
C LEU A 35 0.08 4.32 -7.59
N GLU A 36 0.73 4.33 -8.76
CA GLU A 36 0.79 3.19 -9.68
C GLU A 36 1.41 1.97 -9.00
N LYS A 37 2.55 2.14 -8.31
CA LYS A 37 3.22 1.09 -7.53
C LYS A 37 2.34 0.54 -6.40
N LEU A 38 1.59 1.40 -5.71
CA LEU A 38 0.65 0.95 -4.67
C LEU A 38 -0.49 0.12 -5.28
N THR A 39 -0.98 0.52 -6.45
CA THR A 39 -2.07 -0.15 -7.16
C THR A 39 -1.62 -1.49 -7.75
N GLU A 40 -0.37 -1.61 -8.21
CA GLU A 40 0.22 -2.88 -8.66
C GLU A 40 0.24 -3.92 -7.52
N ILE A 41 0.64 -3.54 -6.31
CA ILE A 41 0.68 -4.44 -5.15
C ILE A 41 -0.72 -4.95 -4.77
N ILE A 42 -1.77 -4.14 -4.98
CA ILE A 42 -3.16 -4.53 -4.68
C ILE A 42 -3.72 -5.48 -5.74
N ASN A 43 -3.21 -5.41 -6.98
CA ASN A 43 -3.72 -6.19 -8.12
C ASN A 43 -2.97 -7.52 -8.36
N GLU A 44 -1.92 -7.83 -7.61
CA GLU A 44 -1.26 -9.15 -7.60
C GLU A 44 -2.06 -10.19 -6.81
#